data_AF-A0A7C7LJ61-F1
#
_entry.id   AF-A0A7C7LJ61-F1
#
_cell.length_a   1.000
_cell.length_b   1.000
_cell.length_c   1.000
_cell.angle_alpha   90.00
_cell.angle_beta   90.00
_cell.angle_gamma   90.00
#
_symmetry.space_group_name_H-M   'P 1'
#
loop_
_entity.id
_entity.type
_entity.pdbx_description
1 polymer ?
#
loop_
_entity_poly.entity_id
_entity_poly.type
_entity_poly.pdbx_seq_one_letter_code
_entity_poly.pdbx_strand_id
1 'polypeptide(L)'
;MEPTALLIRDFQNYAITPHPDAPHRLLALMFYMPHDDSTPHIGTSIYRPIDSNPKFEVEAGGHYPRESFKEVKRMDYLPNSFYGFFRTDNSFHGVELVEEPVERNSLLYYIRVKETDS
;
A
#
# COMPACT_ATOMS: atom_id res chain seq x y z
N MET A 1 18.50 -1.87 11.58
CA MET A 1 17.04 -1.64 11.57
C MET A 1 16.84 -0.14 11.69
N GLU A 2 16.16 0.47 10.74
CA GLU A 2 16.00 1.93 10.68
C GLU A 2 14.51 2.26 10.54
N PRO A 3 13.90 2.95 11.52
CA PRO A 3 12.53 3.39 11.40
C PRO A 3 12.43 4.63 10.50
N THR A 4 11.34 4.77 9.76
CA THR A 4 11.02 5.98 9.00
C THR A 4 9.53 6.27 9.09
N ALA A 5 9.18 7.51 9.43
CA ALA A 5 7.81 8.00 9.45
C ALA A 5 7.61 9.00 8.30
N LEU A 6 6.53 8.84 7.52
CA LEU A 6 6.17 9.72 6.41
C LEU A 6 4.70 10.09 6.52
N LEU A 7 4.42 11.39 6.60
CA LEU A 7 3.06 11.90 6.42
C LEU A 7 2.80 12.02 4.92
N ILE A 8 1.79 11.31 4.43
CA ILE A 8 1.37 11.36 3.04
C ILE A 8 -0.06 11.87 2.91
N ARG A 9 -0.32 12.46 1.75
CA ARG A 9 -1.61 13.04 1.39
C ARG A 9 -1.92 12.71 -0.05
N ASP A 10 -2.94 11.90 -0.23
CA ASP A 10 -3.48 11.54 -1.54
C ASP A 10 -4.71 12.41 -1.81
N PHE A 11 -4.90 12.79 -3.08
CA PHE A 11 -6.03 13.60 -3.53
C PHE A 11 -6.83 12.86 -4.61
N GLN A 12 -7.89 13.48 -5.10
CA GLN A 12 -8.64 13.00 -6.25
C GLN A 12 -7.72 12.58 -7.40
N ASN A 13 -8.04 11.45 -8.02
CA ASN A 13 -7.29 10.77 -9.08
C ASN A 13 -5.98 10.11 -8.64
N TYR A 14 -5.67 10.11 -7.33
CA TYR A 14 -4.58 9.28 -6.83
C TYR A 14 -4.94 7.79 -6.97
N ALA A 15 -3.96 7.00 -7.39
CA ALA A 15 -4.00 5.56 -7.37
C ALA A 15 -2.57 5.04 -7.27
N ILE A 16 -2.40 3.86 -6.66
CA ILE A 16 -1.14 3.13 -6.70
C ILE A 16 -1.43 1.67 -7.01
N THR A 17 -0.80 1.17 -8.06
CA THR A 17 -0.99 -0.20 -8.53
C THR A 17 -0.41 -1.22 -7.55
N PRO A 18 -0.85 -2.49 -7.60
CA PRO A 18 -0.37 -3.54 -6.71
C PRO A 18 1.17 -3.65 -6.71
N HIS A 19 1.77 -3.67 -5.52
CA HIS A 19 3.22 -3.83 -5.33
C HIS A 19 3.52 -4.49 -3.97
N PRO A 20 4.66 -5.19 -3.82
CA PRO A 20 5.04 -5.92 -2.61
C PRO A 20 5.85 -5.07 -1.63
N ASP A 21 5.95 -3.76 -1.84
CA ASP A 21 6.89 -2.85 -1.18
C ASP A 21 8.38 -3.03 -1.57
N ALA A 22 9.18 -1.99 -1.27
CA ALA A 22 10.61 -1.99 -1.59
C ALA A 22 11.38 -3.08 -0.82
N PRO A 23 12.40 -3.74 -1.43
CA PRO A 23 13.10 -4.87 -0.82
C PRO A 23 13.74 -4.61 0.54
N HIS A 24 14.19 -3.37 0.80
CA HIS A 24 14.80 -2.97 2.06
C HIS A 24 13.77 -2.74 3.20
N ARG A 25 12.47 -2.85 2.94
CA ARG A 25 11.43 -2.76 3.99
C ARG A 25 11.26 -4.11 4.66
N LEU A 26 11.10 -4.10 5.99
CA LEU A 26 10.74 -5.28 6.80
C LEU A 26 9.30 -5.22 7.25
N LEU A 27 8.88 -4.08 7.80
CA LEU A 27 7.54 -3.84 8.33
C LEU A 27 7.01 -2.53 7.74
N ALA A 28 5.77 -2.55 7.28
CA ALA A 28 5.02 -1.37 6.91
C ALA A 28 3.77 -1.28 7.79
N LEU A 29 3.56 -0.12 8.41
CA LEU A 29 2.36 0.25 9.13
C LEU A 29 1.79 1.52 8.49
N MET A 30 0.48 1.57 8.31
CA MET A 30 -0.22 2.68 7.69
C MET A 30 -1.36 3.10 8.58
N PHE A 31 -1.18 4.23 9.27
CA PHE A 31 -2.19 4.81 10.15
C PHE A 31 -3.09 5.74 9.34
N TYR A 32 -4.39 5.48 9.38
CA TYR A 32 -5.37 6.29 8.69
C TYR A 32 -5.77 7.51 9.51
N MET A 33 -5.87 8.65 8.83
CA MET A 33 -6.23 9.93 9.45
C MET A 33 -7.33 10.64 8.67
N PRO A 34 -8.50 10.00 8.45
CA PRO A 34 -9.66 10.71 7.93
C PRO A 34 -10.11 11.79 8.90
N HIS A 35 -10.81 12.78 8.36
CA HIS A 35 -11.51 13.78 9.17
C HIS A 35 -12.70 13.17 9.94
N ASP A 36 -13.39 12.22 9.31
CA ASP A 36 -14.59 11.54 9.84
C ASP A 36 -14.83 10.20 9.11
N ASP A 37 -15.91 9.51 9.43
CA ASP A 37 -16.21 8.16 8.94
C ASP A 37 -16.96 8.17 7.58
N SER A 38 -16.97 9.30 6.84
CA SER A 38 -17.76 9.43 5.60
C SER A 38 -17.18 8.69 4.39
N THR A 39 -15.91 8.30 4.44
CA THR A 39 -15.18 7.69 3.29
C THR A 39 -14.44 6.41 3.67
N PRO A 40 -15.10 5.40 4.26
CA PRO A 40 -14.42 4.17 4.67
C PRO A 40 -13.86 3.38 3.48
N HIS A 41 -14.44 3.49 2.29
CA HIS A 41 -14.12 2.68 1.11
C HIS A 41 -12.88 3.13 0.32
N ILE A 42 -12.23 4.25 0.68
CA ILE A 42 -11.00 4.74 0.03
C ILE A 42 -9.72 4.28 0.74
N GLY A 43 -9.80 3.24 1.57
CA GLY A 43 -8.62 2.69 2.23
C GLY A 43 -7.73 1.89 1.29
N THR A 44 -6.91 1.02 1.87
CA THR A 44 -5.88 0.28 1.13
C THR A 44 -6.36 -1.11 0.78
N SER A 45 -6.15 -1.47 -0.47
CA SER A 45 -6.47 -2.77 -1.02
C SER A 45 -5.31 -3.73 -0.83
N ILE A 46 -5.63 -4.95 -0.40
CA ILE A 46 -4.76 -6.13 -0.45
C ILE A 46 -5.13 -6.94 -1.68
N TYR A 47 -4.12 -7.35 -2.43
CA TYR A 47 -4.29 -8.07 -3.68
C TYR A 47 -3.69 -9.46 -3.62
N ARG A 48 -4.19 -10.33 -4.48
CA ARG A 48 -3.60 -11.63 -4.81
C ARG A 48 -3.41 -11.72 -6.33
N PRO A 49 -2.25 -12.14 -6.83
CA PRO A 49 -2.08 -12.45 -8.25
C PRO A 49 -3.15 -13.43 -8.74
N ILE A 50 -3.70 -13.19 -9.94
CA ILE A 50 -4.66 -14.11 -10.57
C ILE A 50 -3.93 -15.38 -11.04
N ASP A 51 -2.75 -15.21 -11.65
CA ASP A 51 -1.87 -16.32 -11.98
C ASP A 51 -1.01 -16.72 -10.77
N SER A 52 -0.84 -18.03 -10.56
CA SER A 52 0.03 -18.62 -9.56
C SER A 52 1.53 -18.41 -9.82
N ASN A 53 1.94 -18.15 -11.07
CA ASN A 53 3.32 -17.87 -11.44
C ASN A 53 3.38 -16.65 -12.36
N PRO A 54 3.10 -15.46 -11.83
CA PRO A 54 3.00 -14.29 -12.68
C PRO A 54 4.40 -13.94 -13.20
N LYS A 55 4.57 -14.04 -14.52
CA LYS A 55 5.75 -13.55 -15.22
C LYS A 55 5.59 -12.05 -15.40
N PHE A 56 5.75 -11.32 -14.32
CA PHE A 56 5.77 -9.88 -14.40
C PHE A 56 7.17 -9.46 -14.84
N GLU A 57 7.27 -8.85 -16.02
CA GLU A 57 8.39 -7.94 -16.28
C GLU A 57 8.24 -6.83 -15.24
N VAL A 58 9.21 -6.73 -14.33
CA VAL A 58 9.19 -5.67 -13.31
C VAL A 58 9.35 -4.36 -14.08
N GLU A 59 8.24 -3.64 -14.28
CA GLU A 59 8.33 -2.24 -14.70
C GLU A 59 9.18 -1.50 -13.67
N ALA A 60 10.00 -0.56 -14.14
CA ALA A 60 10.90 0.21 -13.29
C ALA A 60 10.12 0.80 -12.09
N GLY A 61 10.34 0.25 -10.90
CA GLY A 61 9.64 0.64 -9.68
C GLY A 61 8.89 -0.47 -8.93
N GLY A 62 8.76 -1.68 -9.48
CA GLY A 62 8.15 -2.81 -8.74
C GLY A 62 6.62 -2.78 -8.68
N HIS A 63 6.00 -2.05 -9.60
CA HIS A 63 4.55 -1.92 -9.73
C HIS A 63 4.04 -2.84 -10.83
N TYR A 64 2.90 -3.50 -10.59
CA TYR A 64 2.34 -4.49 -11.51
C TYR A 64 0.98 -4.03 -12.07
N PRO A 65 0.59 -4.47 -13.29
CA PRO A 65 -0.70 -4.13 -13.87
C PRO A 65 -1.85 -4.63 -12.98
N ARG A 66 -2.79 -3.76 -12.63
CA ARG A 66 -3.86 -4.05 -11.67
C ARG A 66 -4.77 -5.20 -12.14
N GLU A 67 -4.98 -5.32 -13.43
CA GLU A 67 -5.75 -6.39 -14.09
C GLU A 67 -5.16 -7.79 -13.89
N SER A 68 -3.89 -7.88 -13.49
CA SER A 68 -3.25 -9.16 -13.16
C SER A 68 -3.54 -9.62 -11.73
N PHE A 69 -4.30 -8.84 -10.97
CA PHE A 69 -4.56 -9.07 -9.56
C PHE A 69 -6.06 -9.10 -9.27
N LYS A 70 -6.41 -9.92 -8.29
CA LYS A 70 -7.72 -9.91 -7.64
C LYS A 70 -7.60 -9.14 -6.33
N GLU A 71 -8.42 -8.11 -6.14
CA GLU A 71 -8.60 -7.50 -4.82
C GLU A 71 -9.21 -8.53 -3.86
N VAL A 72 -8.53 -8.77 -2.75
CA VAL A 72 -8.96 -9.72 -1.72
C VAL A 72 -9.76 -9.01 -0.65
N LYS A 73 -9.28 -7.84 -0.22
CA LYS A 73 -9.90 -7.02 0.81
C LYS A 73 -9.41 -5.59 0.70
N ARG A 74 -10.30 -4.63 0.93
CA ARG A 74 -9.94 -3.24 1.25
C ARG A 74 -10.06 -3.01 2.74
N MET A 75 -9.08 -2.35 3.34
CA MET A 75 -9.18 -1.89 4.73
C MET A 75 -10.03 -0.64 4.76
N ASP A 76 -10.87 -0.49 5.79
CA ASP A 76 -11.69 0.70 5.93
C ASP A 76 -10.83 1.90 6.37
N TYR A 77 -10.95 3.01 5.67
CA TYR A 77 -10.29 4.27 6.00
C TYR A 77 -11.06 5.01 7.10
N LEU A 78 -10.84 4.59 8.35
CA LEU A 78 -11.54 5.09 9.54
C LEU A 78 -10.60 5.77 10.55
N PRO A 79 -11.08 6.70 11.38
CA PRO A 79 -10.30 7.30 12.46
C PRO A 79 -9.75 6.24 13.41
N ASN A 80 -8.57 6.50 13.97
CA ASN A 80 -7.92 5.62 14.96
C ASN A 80 -7.77 4.17 14.49
N SER A 81 -7.57 3.97 13.19
CA SER A 81 -7.32 2.67 12.59
C SER A 81 -5.97 2.66 11.88
N PHE A 82 -5.37 1.49 11.83
CA PHE A 82 -4.18 1.25 11.03
C PHE A 82 -4.25 -0.16 10.46
N TYR A 83 -3.52 -0.38 9.37
CA TYR A 83 -3.19 -1.72 8.93
C TYR A 83 -1.67 -1.85 8.82
N GLY A 84 -1.18 -3.08 8.92
CA GLY A 84 0.25 -3.34 8.83
C GLY A 84 0.54 -4.75 8.35
N PHE A 85 1.71 -4.92 7.76
CA PHE A 85 2.16 -6.19 7.22
C PHE A 85 3.68 -6.27 7.21
N PHE A 86 4.19 -7.49 7.32
CA PHE A 86 5.60 -7.77 7.02
C PHE A 86 5.79 -7.82 5.51
N ARG A 87 6.84 -7.17 5.02
CA ARG A 87 7.20 -7.18 3.60
C ARG A 87 7.63 -8.60 3.20
N THR A 88 7.01 -9.12 2.16
CA THR A 88 7.38 -10.39 1.50
C THR A 88 7.21 -10.21 0.00
N ASP A 89 7.65 -11.16 -0.81
CA ASP A 89 7.41 -11.10 -2.26
C ASP A 89 5.93 -11.28 -2.63
N ASN A 90 5.07 -11.58 -1.64
CA ASN A 90 3.62 -11.75 -1.81
C ASN A 90 2.78 -10.69 -1.08
N SER A 91 3.40 -9.68 -0.45
CA SER A 91 2.66 -8.63 0.29
C SER A 91 2.06 -7.56 -0.64
N PHE A 92 1.33 -7.98 -1.66
CA PHE A 92 0.75 -7.10 -2.66
C PHE A 92 -0.35 -6.23 -2.08
N HIS A 93 -0.17 -4.93 -2.19
CA HIS A 93 -1.13 -3.92 -1.75
C HIS A 93 -1.08 -2.70 -2.66
N GLY A 94 -2.08 -1.83 -2.51
CA GLY A 94 -2.18 -0.61 -3.29
C GLY A 94 -3.41 0.21 -2.92
N VAL A 95 -3.68 1.24 -3.70
CA VAL A 95 -4.82 2.14 -3.52
C VAL A 95 -5.55 2.18 -4.86
N GLU A 96 -6.83 1.82 -4.83
CA GLU A 96 -7.71 2.04 -5.97
C GLU A 96 -7.88 3.52 -6.25
N LEU A 97 -8.37 3.85 -7.45
CA LEU A 97 -8.59 5.24 -7.83
C LEU A 97 -9.46 5.96 -6.79
N VAL A 98 -8.93 7.04 -6.21
CA VAL A 98 -9.70 7.96 -5.38
C VAL A 98 -10.50 8.85 -6.32
N GLU A 99 -11.77 8.50 -6.56
CA GLU A 99 -12.64 9.23 -7.48
C GLU A 99 -13.19 10.52 -6.86
N GLU A 100 -13.30 10.56 -5.53
CA GLU A 100 -13.88 11.68 -4.80
C GLU A 100 -12.89 12.84 -4.59
N PRO A 101 -13.38 14.08 -4.52
CA PRO A 101 -12.57 15.26 -4.19
C PRO A 101 -12.28 15.33 -2.68
N VAL A 102 -11.50 14.36 -2.19
CA VAL A 102 -11.18 14.18 -0.76
C VAL A 102 -9.69 14.28 -0.50
N GLU A 103 -9.34 14.57 0.75
CA GLU A 103 -7.95 14.53 1.24
C GLU A 103 -7.75 13.27 2.06
N ARG A 104 -7.01 12.31 1.50
CA ARG A 104 -6.72 11.04 2.16
C ARG A 104 -5.34 11.15 2.83
N ASN A 105 -5.34 11.41 4.12
CA ASN A 105 -4.14 11.53 4.94
C ASN A 105 -3.77 10.18 5.55
N SER A 106 -2.48 9.83 5.49
CA SER A 106 -1.96 8.64 6.17
C SER A 106 -0.57 8.90 6.74
N LEU A 107 -0.30 8.33 7.91
CA LEU A 107 1.06 8.25 8.43
C LEU A 107 1.60 6.86 8.10
N LEU A 108 2.62 6.81 7.24
CA LEU A 108 3.36 5.59 6.96
C LEU A 108 4.48 5.45 7.97
N TYR A 109 4.60 4.28 8.58
CA TYR A 109 5.71 3.95 9.46
C TYR A 109 6.36 2.66 8.97
N TYR A 110 7.62 2.77 8.58
CA TYR A 110 8.41 1.65 8.06
C TYR A 110 9.49 1.27 9.04
N ILE A 111 9.79 -0.02 9.15
CA ILE A 111 11.07 -0.51 9.65
C ILE A 111 11.84 -1.06 8.47
N ARG A 112 13.06 -0.55 8.24
CA ARG A 112 13.94 -0.96 7.15
C ARG A 112 15.08 -1.82 7.67
N VAL A 113 15.48 -2.82 6.87
CA VAL A 113 16.75 -3.53 7.05
C VAL A 113 17.84 -2.76 6.31
N LYS A 114 19.05 -2.72 6.87
CA LYS A 114 20.20 -2.17 6.14
C LYS A 114 20.53 -3.15 5.04
N GLU A 115 20.71 -2.67 3.81
CA GLU A 115 21.41 -3.46 2.80
C GLU A 115 22.80 -3.76 3.35
N THR A 116 23.10 -5.04 3.55
CA THR A 116 24.46 -5.48 3.80
C THR A 116 25.16 -5.51 2.47
N ASP A 117 26.26 -4.75 2.33
CA ASP A 117 27.12 -4.83 1.15
C ASP A 117 27.47 -6.31 0.89
N SER A 118 26.96 -6.85 -0.21
CA SER A 118 27.25 -8.19 -0.71
C SER A 118 28.47 -8.17 -1.60
#